data_AF-K6X3J1-F1
#
_entry.id   AF-K6X3J1-F1
#
_cell.length_a   1.000
_cell.length_b   1.000
_cell.length_c   1.000
_cell.angle_alpha   90.00
_cell.angle_beta   90.00
_cell.angle_gamma   90.00
#
_symmetry.space_group_name_H-M   'P 1'
#
loop_
_entity.id
_entity.type
_entity.pdbx_description
1 polymer ?
#
loop_
_entity_poly.entity_id
_entity_poly.type
_entity_poly.pdbx_seq_one_letter_code
_entity_poly.pdbx_strand_id
1 'polypeptide(L)'
;MTVGGWHGAIVRRSAGIPDIASWFGFGGSETLTDDTIICLLCGVIRVPQPCLLHLISEADWSQAVATDDWAPAEFDRDGFVHLSAPGQVHLPANRIFSGRHDLLLLILDPALLGGEVRWEPGVSGDPTAMLFPHLYGRLPIRAVVEARPYRPTPDGTFPPLTTR
;
A
#
# COMPACT_ATOMS: atom_id res chain seq x y z
N MET A 1 -6.58 31.50 6.49
CA MET A 1 -6.39 30.30 5.65
C MET A 1 -6.26 29.12 6.58
N THR A 2 -7.33 28.37 6.78
CA THR A 2 -7.34 27.22 7.68
C THR A 2 -6.88 26.01 6.89
N VAL A 3 -5.68 25.51 7.19
CA VAL A 3 -5.25 24.17 6.80
C VAL A 3 -6.15 23.17 7.52
N GLY A 4 -7.08 22.57 6.79
CA GLY A 4 -7.89 21.47 7.29
C GLY A 4 -6.98 20.27 7.57
N GLY A 5 -6.66 20.05 8.84
CA GLY A 5 -5.88 18.89 9.26
C GLY A 5 -6.65 17.61 8.98
N TRP A 6 -6.17 16.82 8.02
CA TRP A 6 -6.60 15.44 7.83
C TRP A 6 -6.25 14.64 9.09
N HIS A 7 -7.28 14.20 9.82
CA HIS A 7 -7.14 13.21 10.87
C HIS A 7 -7.24 11.85 10.19
N GLY A 8 -6.14 11.08 10.21
CA GLY A 8 -6.04 9.78 9.51
C GLY A 8 -7.27 8.90 9.74
N ALA A 9 -7.96 8.53 8.66
CA ALA A 9 -9.09 7.63 8.72
C ALA A 9 -8.57 6.19 8.84
N ILE A 10 -8.60 5.63 10.04
CA ILE A 10 -8.44 4.19 10.24
C ILE A 10 -9.75 3.54 9.80
N VAL A 11 -9.76 2.84 8.67
CA VAL A 11 -10.90 1.99 8.28
C VAL A 11 -10.80 0.70 9.08
N ARG A 12 -11.29 0.71 10.34
CA ARG A 12 -11.45 -0.54 11.09
C ARG A 12 -12.66 -1.29 10.55
N ARG A 13 -12.48 -2.54 10.12
CA ARG A 13 -13.54 -3.55 10.24
C ARG A 13 -13.02 -4.82 10.91
N SER A 14 -13.78 -5.17 11.93
CA SER A 14 -13.76 -6.41 12.68
C SER A 14 -14.22 -7.59 11.81
N ALA A 15 -13.71 -8.78 12.17
CA ALA A 15 -14.27 -10.13 11.98
C ALA A 15 -13.55 -11.04 10.96
N GLY A 16 -12.79 -11.99 11.51
CA GLY A 16 -12.89 -13.42 11.20
C GLY A 16 -12.44 -13.86 9.81
N ILE A 17 -11.16 -14.20 9.67
CA ILE A 17 -10.66 -15.06 8.59
C ILE A 17 -10.50 -16.48 9.15
N PRO A 18 -11.03 -17.53 8.49
CA PRO A 18 -10.83 -18.91 8.89
C PRO A 18 -9.37 -19.35 8.65
N ASP A 19 -8.91 -20.21 9.56
CA ASP A 19 -7.56 -20.74 9.64
C ASP A 19 -7.14 -21.57 8.40
N ILE A 20 -6.26 -21.00 7.57
CA ILE A 20 -5.66 -21.67 6.41
C ILE A 20 -4.51 -22.62 6.80
N ALA A 21 -4.13 -22.70 8.09
CA ALA A 21 -3.05 -23.57 8.57
C ALA A 21 -3.43 -25.06 8.58
N SER A 22 -4.68 -25.41 8.26
CA SER A 22 -5.12 -26.81 8.18
C SER A 22 -4.64 -27.57 6.92
N TRP A 23 -3.95 -26.92 5.97
CA TRP A 23 -3.51 -27.56 4.71
C TRP A 23 -2.08 -28.12 4.74
N PHE A 24 -1.25 -27.73 5.71
CA PHE A 24 0.15 -28.17 5.78
C PHE A 24 0.49 -28.59 7.20
N GLY A 25 0.26 -29.87 7.51
CA GLY A 25 0.38 -30.45 8.84
C GLY A 25 1.76 -30.33 9.50
N PHE A 26 2.01 -29.19 10.15
CA PHE A 26 3.08 -29.02 11.13
C PHE A 26 2.48 -28.67 12.49
N GLY A 27 2.60 -29.61 13.43
CA GLY A 27 2.23 -29.40 14.83
C GLY A 27 3.32 -28.61 15.54
N GLY A 28 2.95 -27.45 16.08
CA GLY A 28 3.80 -26.62 16.92
C GLY A 28 2.99 -25.47 17.50
N SER A 29 2.61 -25.59 18.77
CA SER A 29 1.87 -24.59 19.54
C SER A 29 2.83 -23.47 19.97
N GLU A 30 2.83 -22.35 19.25
CA GLU A 30 3.12 -21.02 19.79
C GLU A 30 2.31 -19.97 19.02
N THR A 31 1.25 -19.46 19.64
CA THR A 31 0.46 -18.34 19.15
C THR A 31 1.29 -17.07 19.19
N LEU A 32 1.87 -16.68 18.05
CA LEU A 32 2.30 -15.30 17.80
C LEU A 32 1.08 -14.56 17.25
N THR A 33 0.37 -13.83 18.10
CA THR A 33 -0.56 -12.80 17.63
C THR A 33 0.27 -11.64 17.11
N ASP A 34 0.34 -11.48 15.78
CA ASP A 34 0.82 -10.25 15.17
C ASP A 34 -0.21 -9.13 15.42
N ASP A 35 -0.22 -8.65 16.66
CA ASP A 35 -1.04 -7.53 17.07
C ASP A 35 -0.44 -6.25 16.52
N THR A 36 -1.19 -5.66 15.59
CA THR A 36 -0.98 -4.31 15.05
C THR A 36 -0.88 -3.30 16.19
N ILE A 37 0.34 -2.97 16.62
CA ILE A 37 0.61 -1.82 17.48
C ILE A 37 1.02 -0.63 16.59
N ILE A 38 0.04 0.24 16.33
CA ILE A 38 0.24 1.57 15.73
C ILE A 38 0.91 2.46 16.78
N CYS A 39 2.24 2.58 16.75
CA CYS A 39 2.96 3.55 17.57
C CYS A 39 3.21 4.83 16.76
N LEU A 40 2.27 5.79 16.85
CA LEU A 40 2.32 7.09 16.15
C LEU A 40 3.33 8.09 16.74
N LEU A 41 4.18 7.67 17.70
CA LEU A 41 5.02 8.59 18.48
C LEU A 41 6.47 8.72 17.99
N CYS A 42 6.96 7.83 17.10
CA CYS A 42 8.40 7.77 16.77
C CYS A 42 8.76 8.00 15.29
N GLY A 43 7.81 8.34 14.42
CA GLY A 43 8.09 8.52 12.98
C GLY A 43 8.45 7.24 12.22
N VAL A 44 8.33 6.07 12.88
CA VAL A 44 8.54 4.75 12.29
C VAL A 44 7.23 4.28 11.67
N ILE A 45 7.25 4.06 10.36
CA ILE A 45 6.08 3.57 9.62
C ILE A 45 6.04 2.05 9.70
N ARG A 46 5.15 1.48 10.52
CA ARG A 46 4.87 0.02 10.54
C ARG A 46 3.81 -0.34 9.52
N VAL A 47 3.95 -1.51 8.88
CA VAL A 47 3.04 -2.02 7.86
C VAL A 47 2.72 -3.49 8.17
N PRO A 48 1.45 -3.88 8.37
CA PRO A 48 1.09 -5.28 8.62
C PRO A 48 1.55 -6.17 7.45
N GLN A 49 2.00 -7.40 7.72
CA GLN A 49 2.39 -8.37 6.69
C GLN A 49 1.40 -9.55 6.65
N PRO A 50 1.11 -10.11 5.46
CA PRO A 50 1.52 -9.62 4.13
C PRO A 50 0.61 -8.48 3.64
N CYS A 51 1.20 -7.41 3.09
CA CYS A 51 0.45 -6.33 2.45
C CYS A 51 1.11 -5.87 1.14
N LEU A 52 0.31 -5.24 0.28
CA LEU A 52 0.78 -4.50 -0.89
C LEU A 52 0.49 -3.02 -0.71
N LEU A 53 1.24 -2.17 -1.42
CA LEU A 53 1.15 -0.72 -1.26
C LEU A 53 0.82 -0.04 -2.58
N HIS A 54 0.11 1.08 -2.50
CA HIS A 54 -0.14 1.96 -3.64
C HIS A 54 0.04 3.42 -3.24
N LEU A 55 0.60 4.23 -4.14
CA LEU A 55 0.75 5.67 -3.96
C LEU A 55 -0.35 6.39 -4.75
N ILE A 56 -1.05 7.30 -4.10
CA ILE A 56 -2.14 8.06 -4.68
C ILE A 56 -2.09 9.51 -4.18
N SER A 57 -2.55 10.48 -4.96
CA SER A 57 -2.69 11.85 -4.44
C SER A 57 -3.89 11.95 -3.47
N GLU A 58 -3.86 12.91 -2.54
CA GLU A 58 -5.00 13.18 -1.64
C GLU A 58 -6.29 13.49 -2.41
N ALA A 59 -6.18 14.20 -3.54
CA ALA A 59 -7.31 14.55 -4.39
C ALA A 59 -7.91 13.33 -5.08
N ASP A 60 -7.06 12.46 -5.63
CA ASP A 60 -7.47 11.22 -6.29
C ASP A 60 -8.07 10.23 -5.29
N TRP A 61 -7.50 10.14 -4.08
CA TRP A 61 -8.07 9.31 -3.02
C TRP A 61 -9.48 9.75 -2.62
N SER A 62 -9.71 11.05 -2.54
CA SER A 62 -11.04 11.59 -2.23
C SER A 62 -12.08 11.20 -3.29
N GLN A 63 -11.67 11.15 -4.57
CA GLN A 63 -12.53 10.70 -5.67
C GLN A 63 -12.76 9.19 -5.63
N ALA A 64 -11.68 8.43 -5.43
CA ALA A 64 -11.67 6.98 -5.35
C ALA A 64 -12.65 6.46 -4.28
N VAL A 65 -12.64 7.06 -3.09
CA VAL A 65 -13.56 6.73 -2.00
C VAL A 65 -15.02 7.00 -2.39
N ALA A 66 -15.29 8.05 -3.17
CA ALA A 66 -16.64 8.38 -3.60
C ALA A 66 -17.19 7.39 -4.65
N THR A 67 -16.31 6.74 -5.42
CA THR A 67 -16.68 5.79 -6.49
C THR A 67 -16.52 4.32 -6.09
N ASP A 68 -16.02 4.02 -4.89
CA ASP A 68 -15.67 2.68 -4.38
C ASP A 68 -14.70 1.88 -5.29
N ASP A 69 -13.98 2.59 -6.16
CA ASP A 69 -13.08 2.00 -7.14
C ASP A 69 -12.05 3.03 -7.64
N TRP A 70 -10.83 2.57 -7.95
CA TRP A 70 -9.70 3.42 -8.32
C TRP A 70 -8.85 2.84 -9.44
N ALA A 71 -8.40 3.70 -10.35
CA ALA A 71 -7.31 3.39 -11.26
C ALA A 71 -6.59 4.69 -11.66
N PRO A 72 -5.26 4.66 -11.90
CA PRO A 72 -4.52 5.81 -12.39
C PRO A 72 -4.92 6.15 -13.83
N ALA A 73 -4.59 7.37 -14.28
CA ALA A 73 -4.94 7.85 -15.62
C ALA A 73 -4.35 6.97 -16.74
N GLU A 74 -3.21 6.34 -16.47
CA GLU A 74 -2.51 5.46 -17.40
C GLU A 74 -3.13 4.06 -17.51
N PHE A 75 -4.09 3.71 -16.65
CA PHE A 75 -4.66 2.36 -16.59
C PHE A 75 -5.24 1.87 -17.92
N ASP A 76 -5.93 2.74 -18.67
CA ASP A 76 -6.52 2.35 -19.95
C ASP A 76 -5.45 2.01 -21.02
N ARG A 77 -4.24 2.53 -20.85
CA ARG A 77 -3.08 2.23 -21.71
C ARG A 77 -2.34 0.98 -21.22
N ASP A 78 -2.09 0.89 -19.92
CA ASP A 78 -1.18 -0.11 -19.34
C ASP A 78 -1.91 -1.42 -18.96
N GLY A 79 -3.20 -1.33 -18.63
CA GLY A 79 -4.06 -2.46 -18.28
C GLY A 79 -3.92 -2.97 -16.84
N PHE A 80 -3.12 -2.30 -16.00
CA PHE A 80 -2.89 -2.67 -14.61
C PHE A 80 -2.61 -1.45 -13.72
N VAL A 81 -2.81 -1.63 -12.41
CA VAL A 81 -2.43 -0.66 -11.37
C VAL A 81 -1.08 -1.06 -10.79
N HIS A 82 -0.11 -0.14 -10.81
CA HIS A 82 1.18 -0.35 -10.17
C HIS A 82 1.03 -0.38 -8.64
N LEU A 83 1.53 -1.46 -8.03
CA LEU A 83 1.65 -1.63 -6.60
C LEU A 83 3.14 -1.66 -6.21
N SER A 84 3.42 -1.76 -4.92
CA SER A 84 4.77 -1.95 -4.39
C SER A 84 4.76 -2.90 -3.22
N ALA A 85 5.84 -3.67 -3.06
CA ALA A 85 6.14 -4.26 -1.77
C ALA A 85 6.58 -3.15 -0.78
N PRO A 86 6.43 -3.36 0.54
CA PRO A 86 6.87 -2.39 1.55
C PRO A 86 8.33 -1.96 1.42
N GLY A 87 9.22 -2.90 1.12
CA GLY A 87 10.64 -2.62 0.90
C GLY A 87 10.95 -1.81 -0.37
N GLN A 88 9.97 -1.58 -1.24
CA GLN A 88 10.21 -1.00 -2.57
C GLN A 88 9.49 0.34 -2.81
N VAL A 89 8.44 0.68 -2.06
CA VAL A 89 7.56 1.82 -2.39
C VAL A 89 8.25 3.20 -2.44
N HIS A 90 9.35 3.35 -1.71
CA HIS A 90 10.17 4.56 -1.75
C HIS A 90 10.85 4.77 -3.11
N LEU A 91 11.09 3.71 -3.89
CA LEU A 91 11.74 3.78 -5.20
C LEU A 91 10.87 4.53 -6.23
N PRO A 92 9.60 4.12 -6.51
CA PRO A 92 8.74 4.89 -7.40
C PRO A 92 8.37 6.25 -6.82
N ALA A 93 8.25 6.39 -5.49
CA ALA A 93 8.02 7.69 -4.85
C ALA A 93 9.11 8.71 -5.22
N ASN A 94 10.37 8.31 -5.09
CA ASN A 94 11.52 9.16 -5.44
C ASN A 94 11.63 9.39 -6.95
N ARG A 95 11.32 8.38 -7.78
CA ARG A 95 11.45 8.47 -9.24
C ARG A 95 10.38 9.37 -9.89
N ILE A 96 9.15 9.34 -9.39
CA ILE A 96 7.98 9.95 -10.06
C ILE A 96 7.45 11.16 -9.28
N PHE A 97 7.55 11.16 -7.96
CA PHE A 97 6.83 12.09 -7.09
C PHE A 97 7.72 12.92 -6.17
N SER A 98 9.04 12.99 -6.43
CA SER A 98 10.01 13.75 -5.63
C SER A 98 9.51 15.14 -5.26
N GLY A 99 9.58 15.49 -3.97
CA GLY A 99 9.15 16.79 -3.44
C GLY A 99 7.65 17.01 -3.32
N ARG A 100 6.78 16.05 -3.70
CA ARG A 100 5.33 16.16 -3.49
C ARG A 100 4.96 15.94 -2.02
N HIS A 101 4.04 16.75 -1.51
CA HIS A 101 3.57 16.67 -0.11
C HIS A 101 2.13 16.18 0.04
N ASP A 102 1.45 15.94 -1.09
CA ASP A 102 0.05 15.56 -1.21
C ASP A 102 -0.13 14.06 -1.52
N LEU A 103 0.88 13.24 -1.24
CA LEU A 103 0.81 11.80 -1.44
C LEU A 103 0.28 11.07 -0.21
N LEU A 104 -0.61 10.12 -0.47
CA LEU A 104 -1.03 9.09 0.45
C LEU A 104 -0.39 7.76 0.05
N LEU A 105 -0.03 6.99 1.07
CA LEU A 105 0.29 5.58 0.99
C LEU A 105 -0.94 4.77 1.40
N LEU A 106 -1.46 4.00 0.45
CA LEU A 106 -2.49 3.00 0.71
C LEU A 106 -1.82 1.69 1.10
N ILE A 107 -2.25 1.12 2.23
CA ILE A 107 -1.92 -0.22 2.66
C ILE A 107 -3.06 -1.14 2.23
N LEU A 108 -2.74 -2.18 1.49
CA LEU A 108 -3.71 -3.06 0.85
C LEU A 108 -3.66 -4.46 1.44
N ASP A 109 -4.83 -5.04 1.68
CA ASP A 109 -5.00 -6.47 1.91
C ASP A 109 -5.03 -7.20 0.54
N PRO A 110 -4.02 -8.02 0.23
CA PRO A 110 -3.96 -8.75 -1.04
C PRO A 110 -5.17 -9.67 -1.26
N ALA A 111 -5.79 -10.18 -0.20
CA ALA A 111 -6.94 -11.08 -0.29
C ALA A 111 -8.22 -10.37 -0.79
N LEU A 112 -8.25 -9.04 -0.73
CA LEU A 112 -9.43 -8.23 -1.09
C LEU A 112 -9.32 -7.57 -2.47
N LEU A 113 -8.18 -7.71 -3.16
CA LEU A 113 -7.92 -7.07 -4.46
C LEU A 113 -8.84 -7.57 -5.57
N GLY A 114 -9.24 -8.86 -5.52
CA GLY A 114 -10.16 -9.47 -6.49
C GLY A 114 -9.63 -9.60 -7.93
N GLY A 115 -8.52 -8.95 -8.29
CA GLY A 115 -7.83 -9.08 -9.56
C GLY A 115 -6.55 -9.92 -9.46
N GLU A 116 -6.01 -10.31 -10.62
CA GLU A 116 -4.74 -11.02 -10.69
C GLU A 116 -3.58 -10.08 -10.37
N VAL A 117 -2.66 -10.51 -9.50
CA VAL A 117 -1.42 -9.77 -9.21
C VAL A 117 -0.25 -10.50 -9.85
N ARG A 118 0.48 -9.83 -10.74
CA ARG A 118 1.70 -10.34 -11.36
C ARG A 118 2.91 -9.56 -10.90
N TRP A 119 4.05 -10.24 -10.72
CA TRP A 119 5.31 -9.62 -10.35
C TRP A 119 6.17 -9.46 -11.60
N GLU A 120 6.33 -8.22 -12.05
CA GLU A 120 6.95 -7.90 -13.34
C GLU A 120 7.92 -6.72 -13.16
N PRO A 121 8.90 -6.52 -14.06
CA PRO A 121 9.76 -5.34 -14.00
C PRO A 121 8.95 -4.04 -14.04
N GLY A 122 9.34 -3.07 -13.22
CA GLY A 122 8.60 -1.80 -13.09
C GLY A 122 8.74 -0.90 -14.32
N VAL A 123 9.95 -0.76 -14.85
CA VAL A 123 10.23 -0.11 -16.14
C VAL A 123 11.26 -0.88 -16.95
N SER A 124 11.35 -0.58 -18.25
CA SER A 124 12.44 -1.07 -19.10
C SER A 124 13.79 -0.60 -18.56
N GLY A 125 14.67 -1.53 -18.21
CA GLY A 125 16.01 -1.25 -17.68
C GLY A 125 16.16 -1.41 -16.17
N ASP A 126 15.08 -1.64 -15.42
CA ASP A 126 15.22 -2.13 -14.03
C ASP A 126 15.94 -3.49 -14.05
N PRO A 127 16.75 -3.82 -13.02
CA PRO A 127 17.37 -5.14 -12.91
C PRO A 127 16.31 -6.24 -13.02
N THR A 128 16.60 -7.34 -13.71
CA THR A 128 15.62 -8.42 -13.92
C THR A 128 15.04 -8.98 -12.61
N ALA A 129 15.78 -8.90 -11.50
CA ALA A 129 15.33 -9.31 -10.18
C ALA A 129 14.47 -8.26 -9.44
N MET A 130 14.39 -7.03 -9.94
CA MET A 130 13.60 -5.94 -9.36
C MET A 130 12.18 -5.99 -9.93
N LEU A 131 11.36 -6.85 -9.34
CA LEU A 131 9.96 -7.02 -9.71
C LEU A 131 9.06 -6.17 -8.82
N PHE A 132 8.04 -5.58 -9.43
CA PHE A 132 6.95 -4.87 -8.77
C PHE A 132 5.63 -5.60 -9.00
N PRO A 133 4.72 -5.59 -8.02
CA PRO A 133 3.39 -6.15 -8.19
C PRO A 133 2.55 -5.24 -9.08
N HIS A 134 1.88 -5.82 -10.08
CA HIS A 134 0.91 -5.19 -10.94
C HIS A 134 -0.45 -5.85 -10.74
N LEU A 135 -1.45 -5.07 -10.35
CA LEU A 135 -2.84 -5.53 -10.25
C LEU A 135 -3.52 -5.39 -11.60
N TYR A 136 -3.85 -6.50 -12.24
CA TYR A 136 -4.60 -6.54 -13.49
C TYR A 136 -6.10 -6.39 -13.20
N GLY A 137 -6.49 -5.15 -12.96
CA GLY A 137 -7.82 -4.73 -12.55
C GLY A 137 -7.77 -3.39 -11.84
N ARG A 138 -8.92 -2.76 -11.70
CA ARG A 138 -9.06 -1.53 -10.90
C ARG A 138 -8.92 -1.88 -9.41
N LEU A 139 -8.40 -0.96 -8.61
CA LEU A 139 -8.16 -1.13 -7.18
C LEU A 139 -9.48 -0.91 -6.41
N PRO A 140 -10.07 -1.96 -5.81
CA PRO A 140 -11.29 -1.80 -5.02
C PRO A 140 -10.97 -1.13 -3.67
N ILE A 141 -11.76 -0.13 -3.26
CA ILE A 141 -11.49 0.62 -2.02
C ILE A 141 -11.60 -0.25 -0.77
N ARG A 142 -12.46 -1.27 -0.82
CA ARG A 142 -12.54 -2.30 0.23
C ARG A 142 -11.21 -3.04 0.50
N ALA A 143 -10.26 -3.05 -0.44
CA ALA A 143 -8.95 -3.65 -0.23
C ALA A 143 -7.99 -2.74 0.56
N VAL A 144 -8.32 -1.46 0.74
CA VAL A 144 -7.51 -0.51 1.49
C VAL A 144 -7.79 -0.66 2.99
N VAL A 145 -6.81 -1.16 3.74
CA VAL A 145 -6.90 -1.30 5.20
C VAL A 145 -6.50 -0.01 5.93
N GLU A 146 -5.64 0.80 5.32
CA GLU A 146 -5.20 2.09 5.85
C GLU A 146 -4.78 3.02 4.71
N ALA A 147 -5.13 4.30 4.82
CA ALA A 147 -4.59 5.36 3.97
C ALA A 147 -3.93 6.41 4.87
N ARG A 148 -2.65 6.72 4.60
CA ARG A 148 -1.91 7.70 5.42
C ARG A 148 -1.00 8.59 4.59
N PRO A 149 -0.68 9.81 5.05
CA PRO A 149 0.31 10.65 4.39
C PRO A 149 1.66 9.94 4.27
N TYR A 150 2.26 9.99 3.09
CA TYR A 150 3.64 9.61 2.87
C TYR A 150 4.39 10.86 2.47
N ARG A 151 5.22 11.36 3.37
CA ARG A 151 5.84 12.69 3.24
C ARG A 151 7.31 12.55 2.89
N PRO A 152 7.83 13.43 2.02
CA PRO A 152 9.24 13.49 1.75
C PRO A 152 9.98 14.11 2.94
N THR A 153 11.28 13.82 3.03
CA THR A 153 12.24 14.53 3.87
C THR A 153 12.46 15.96 3.34
N PRO A 154 13.14 16.84 4.10
CA PRO A 154 13.38 18.23 3.67
C PRO A 154 14.11 18.40 2.33
N ASP A 155 14.85 17.38 1.88
CA ASP A 155 15.52 17.35 0.58
C ASP A 155 14.62 16.86 -0.58
N GLY A 156 13.34 16.58 -0.29
CA GLY A 156 12.36 16.13 -1.27
C GLY A 156 12.33 14.61 -1.51
N THR A 157 13.22 13.84 -0.85
CA THR A 157 13.28 12.38 -1.01
C THR A 157 12.29 11.65 -0.11
N PHE A 158 11.81 10.48 -0.52
CA PHE A 158 10.94 9.63 0.27
C PHE A 158 11.75 8.53 0.95
N PRO A 159 11.67 8.39 2.29
CA PRO A 159 12.45 7.39 3.01
C PRO A 159 11.85 5.98 2.82
N PRO A 160 12.68 4.92 2.79
CA PRO A 160 12.19 3.54 2.85
C PRO A 160 11.25 3.31 4.03
N LEU A 161 10.25 2.44 3.85
CA LEU A 161 9.46 1.97 4.98
C LEU A 161 10.30 0.99 5.79
N THR A 162 10.39 1.24 7.09
CA THR A 162 11.03 0.32 8.03
C THR A 162 10.09 -0.84 8.33
N THR A 163 10.39 -2.01 7.78
CA THR A 163 9.78 -3.28 8.20
C THR A 163 10.59 -3.81 9.40
N ARG A 164 9.92 -3.99 10.54
CA ARG A 164 10.48 -4.66 11.71
C ARG A 164 9.44 -5.61 12.27
#